data_AF-A0A3P7IZC8-F1
#
_entry.id   AF-A0A3P7IZC8-F1
#
_cell.length_a   1.000
_cell.length_b   1.000
_cell.length_c   1.000
_cell.angle_alpha   90.00
_cell.angle_beta   90.00
_cell.angle_gamma   90.00
#
_symmetry.space_group_name_H-M   'P 1'
#
loop_
_entity.id
_entity.type
_entity.pdbx_description
1 polymer ?
#
loop_
_entity_poly.entity_id
_entity_poly.type
_entity_poly.pdbx_seq_one_letter_code
_entity_poly.pdbx_strand_id
1 'polypeptide(L)'
;MHVCNVAAEWRKTFKKDVIIDIVCYRSFNLYRHGHNELDEPMFTQPLMYQRIKKMPTALEKYQEHIINEGVANDQYVKVNFDHLICMVHKIEIYFKGRAYEIWTNS
;
A
#
# COMPACT_ATOMS: atom_id res chain seq x y z
N MET A 1 8.67 11.27 2.30
CA MET A 1 7.65 11.23 3.38
C MET A 1 7.64 12.57 4.09
N HIS A 2 6.80 13.52 3.66
CA HIS A 2 6.75 14.84 4.30
C HIS A 2 5.52 14.97 5.20
N VAL A 3 4.35 14.58 4.69
CA VAL A 3 3.07 14.71 5.42
C VAL A 3 3.03 13.87 6.71
N CYS A 4 3.50 12.62 6.68
CA CYS A 4 3.51 11.77 7.88
C CYS A 4 4.43 12.30 8.99
N ASN A 5 5.57 12.88 8.63
CA ASN A 5 6.50 13.45 9.61
C ASN A 5 5.90 14.70 10.26
N VAL A 6 5.30 15.59 9.47
CA VAL A 6 4.61 16.77 9.99
C VAL A 6 3.43 16.36 10.90
N ALA A 7 2.66 15.36 10.51
CA ALA A 7 1.57 14.85 11.34
C ALA A 7 2.06 14.27 12.66
N ALA A 8 3.17 13.53 12.64
CA ALA A 8 3.80 12.98 13.85
C ALA A 8 4.33 14.10 14.76
N GLU A 9 4.98 15.12 14.20
CA GLU A 9 5.47 16.28 14.93
C GLU A 9 4.34 17.12 15.54
N TRP A 10 3.24 17.31 14.80
CA TRP A 10 2.06 17.99 15.31
C TRP A 10 1.44 17.22 16.49
N ARG A 11 1.25 15.90 16.34
CA ARG A 11 0.72 15.05 17.43
C ARG A 11 1.65 15.05 18.64
N LYS A 12 2.98 15.10 18.43
CA LYS A 12 3.97 15.19 19.51
C LYS A 12 3.89 16.53 20.25
N THR A 13 3.80 17.63 19.52
CA THR A 13 3.87 19.01 20.04
C THR A 13 2.57 19.44 20.69
N PHE A 14 1.45 19.23 20.01
CA PHE A 14 0.15 19.75 20.44
C PHE A 14 -0.72 18.71 21.15
N LYS A 15 -0.34 17.42 21.10
CA LYS A 15 -1.10 16.31 21.68
C LYS A 15 -2.56 16.25 21.22
N LYS A 16 -2.84 16.81 20.04
CA LYS A 16 -4.15 16.82 19.39
C LYS A 16 -4.17 15.80 18.24
N ASP A 17 -5.37 15.35 17.92
CA ASP A 17 -5.58 14.45 16.79
C ASP A 17 -5.29 15.15 15.45
N VAL A 18 -4.81 14.35 14.50
CA VAL A 18 -4.47 14.76 13.14
C VAL A 18 -5.12 13.77 12.20
N ILE A 19 -5.79 14.29 11.17
CA ILE A 19 -6.35 13.48 10.10
C ILE A 19 -5.45 13.66 8.89
N ILE A 20 -4.98 12.54 8.34
CA ILE A 20 -4.26 12.51 7.07
C ILE A 20 -5.22 11.91 6.06
N ASP A 21 -5.68 12.72 5.12
CA ASP A 21 -6.45 12.23 3.98
C ASP A 21 -5.50 11.71 2.90
N ILE A 22 -5.47 10.39 2.74
CA ILE A 22 -4.66 9.71 1.74
C ILE A 22 -5.58 9.38 0.56
N VAL A 23 -5.61 10.30 -0.41
CA VAL A 23 -6.37 10.11 -1.65
C VAL A 23 -5.70 9.02 -2.50
N CYS A 24 -6.27 7.83 -2.45
CA CYS A 24 -5.78 6.64 -3.15
C CYS A 24 -6.90 5.99 -3.96
N TYR A 25 -6.50 5.17 -4.93
CA TYR A 25 -7.40 4.28 -5.64
C TYR A 25 -7.17 2.83 -5.21
N ARG A 26 -8.23 2.04 -5.22
CA ARG A 26 -8.12 0.60 -4.97
C ARG A 26 -7.60 -0.08 -6.23
N SER A 27 -6.33 -0.48 -6.21
CA SER A 27 -5.70 -1.14 -7.36
C SER A 27 -6.35 -2.49 -7.62
N PHE A 28 -6.64 -2.78 -8.89
CA PHE A 28 -7.23 -4.05 -9.32
C PHE A 28 -6.29 -5.24 -9.06
N ASN A 29 -4.97 -5.05 -9.09
CA ASN A 29 -4.02 -6.15 -8.89
C ASN A 29 -3.98 -6.66 -7.44
N LEU A 30 -4.40 -5.86 -6.46
CA LEU A 30 -4.51 -6.29 -5.06
C LEU A 30 -5.68 -7.27 -4.85
N TYR A 31 -6.63 -7.37 -5.78
CA TYR A 31 -7.67 -8.40 -5.76
C TYR A 31 -7.11 -9.82 -6.01
N ARG A 32 -5.88 -9.93 -6.54
CA ARG A 32 -5.25 -11.24 -6.75
C ARG A 32 -4.63 -11.82 -5.47
N HIS A 33 -4.46 -11.03 -4.41
CA HIS A 33 -3.74 -11.43 -3.21
C HIS A 33 -4.54 -11.27 -1.90
N GLY A 34 -5.72 -10.62 -1.93
CA GLY A 34 -6.57 -10.43 -0.74
C GLY A 34 -7.79 -11.35 -0.72
N HIS A 35 -8.00 -12.06 0.39
CA HIS A 35 -9.12 -12.99 0.70
C HIS A 35 -10.55 -12.39 0.68
N ASN A 36 -10.78 -11.22 0.07
CA ASN A 36 -12.13 -10.62 -0.07
C ASN A 36 -12.68 -10.86 -1.49
N GLU A 37 -12.82 -12.14 -1.83
CA GLU A 37 -12.83 -12.72 -3.17
C GLU A 37 -14.17 -12.69 -3.96
N LEU A 38 -15.21 -11.96 -3.54
CA LEU A 38 -16.53 -12.09 -4.21
C LEU A 38 -17.21 -10.80 -4.68
N ASP A 39 -16.65 -9.62 -4.36
CA ASP A 39 -17.24 -8.35 -4.78
C ASP A 39 -16.53 -7.80 -6.02
N GLU A 40 -17.03 -8.17 -7.20
CA GLU A 40 -16.58 -7.59 -8.46
C GLU A 40 -17.08 -6.13 -8.55
N PRO A 41 -16.19 -5.14 -8.40
CA PRO A 41 -16.58 -3.74 -8.34
C PRO A 41 -17.00 -3.19 -9.72
N MET A 42 -16.81 -3.98 -10.78
CA MET A 42 -17.20 -3.63 -12.15
C MET A 42 -18.72 -3.53 -12.30
N PHE A 43 -19.49 -4.23 -11.46
CA PHE A 43 -20.96 -4.19 -11.52
C PHE A 43 -21.54 -2.83 -11.11
N THR A 44 -20.92 -2.16 -10.15
CA THR A 44 -21.45 -0.89 -9.62
C THR A 44 -20.71 0.34 -10.17
N GLN A 45 -19.44 0.21 -10.55
CA GLN A 45 -18.61 1.35 -11.00
C GLN A 45 -17.69 1.02 -12.20
N PRO A 46 -18.26 0.65 -13.37
CA PRO A 46 -17.48 0.13 -14.50
C PRO A 46 -16.51 1.15 -15.10
N LEU A 47 -16.93 2.41 -15.28
CA LEU A 47 -16.09 3.45 -15.91
C LEU A 47 -14.86 3.80 -15.07
N MET A 48 -15.01 3.81 -13.75
CA MET A 48 -13.91 4.11 -12.83
C MET A 48 -12.85 3.02 -12.88
N TYR A 49 -13.26 1.75 -12.81
CA TYR A 49 -12.34 0.61 -12.84
C TYR A 49 -11.66 0.43 -14.20
N GLN A 50 -12.34 0.76 -15.31
CA GLN A 50 -11.71 0.81 -16.63
C GLN A 50 -10.56 1.83 -16.70
N ARG A 51 -10.71 2.99 -16.04
CA ARG A 51 -9.65 4.00 -15.95
C ARG A 51 -8.51 3.54 -15.03
N ILE A 52 -8.84 3.01 -13.86
CA ILE A 52 -7.84 2.50 -12.89
C ILE A 52 -7.00 1.38 -13.51
N LYS A 53 -7.61 0.48 -14.29
CA LYS A 53 -6.90 -0.64 -14.94
C LYS A 53 -5.84 -0.18 -15.96
N LYS A 54 -5.99 1.01 -16.53
CA LYS A 54 -5.04 1.58 -17.50
C LYS A 54 -3.93 2.40 -16.85
N MET A 55 -4.06 2.72 -15.55
CA MET A 55 -3.08 3.54 -14.85
C MET A 55 -1.93 2.67 -14.34
N PRO A 56 -0.66 3.09 -14.53
CA PRO A 56 0.46 2.43 -13.86
C PRO A 56 0.28 2.58 -12.35
N THR A 57 0.70 1.55 -11.63
CA THR A 57 0.63 1.48 -10.17
C THR A 57 1.47 2.60 -9.54
N ALA A 58 1.11 3.01 -8.32
CA ALA A 58 1.87 4.01 -7.58
C ALA A 58 3.34 3.60 -7.40
N LEU A 59 3.60 2.29 -7.30
CA LEU A 59 4.94 1.75 -7.17
C LEU A 59 5.72 1.82 -8.49
N GLU A 60 5.13 1.43 -9.62
CA GLU A 60 5.77 1.58 -10.95
C GLU A 60 6.13 3.05 -11.24
N LYS A 61 5.22 3.98 -10.93
CA LYS A 61 5.50 5.43 -11.09
C LYS A 61 6.69 5.88 -10.24
N TYR A 62 6.80 5.39 -9.01
CA TYR A 62 7.91 5.73 -8.14
C TYR A 62 9.23 5.10 -8.62
N GLN A 63 9.17 3.86 -9.13
CA GLN A 63 10.33 3.18 -9.73
C GLN A 63 10.87 3.95 -10.93
N GLU A 64 9.99 4.34 -11.87
CA GLU A 64 10.37 5.17 -13.01
C GLU A 64 10.98 6.50 -12.55
N HIS A 65 10.41 7.13 -11.53
CA HIS A 65 10.90 8.40 -11.00
C HIS A 65 12.33 8.27 -10.44
N ILE A 66 12.60 7.29 -9.57
CA ILE A 66 13.94 7.12 -8.97
C ILE A 66 15.01 6.66 -9.97
N ILE A 67 14.60 5.93 -11.03
CA ILE A 67 15.49 5.56 -12.13
C ILE A 67 15.83 6.79 -12.97
N ASN A 68 14.84 7.62 -13.29
CA ASN A 68 15.04 8.86 -14.05
C ASN A 68 15.87 9.90 -13.29
N GLU A 69 15.74 9.95 -11.96
CA GLU A 69 16.59 10.79 -11.10
C GLU A 69 18.00 10.22 -10.89
N GLY A 70 18.28 9.01 -11.39
CA GLY A 70 19.58 8.34 -11.24
C GLY A 70 19.89 7.89 -9.81
N VAL A 71 18.88 7.88 -8.93
CA VAL A 71 19.02 7.46 -7.52
C VAL A 71 19.16 5.93 -7.41
N ALA A 72 18.55 5.19 -8.33
CA ALA A 72 18.59 3.73 -8.40
C ALA A 72 18.70 3.21 -9.83
N ASN A 73 19.24 2.00 -10.00
CA ASN A 73 19.26 1.29 -11.28
C ASN A 73 18.19 0.20 -11.35
N ASP A 74 17.87 -0.26 -12.57
CA ASP A 74 16.83 -1.28 -12.81
C ASP A 74 17.05 -2.57 -11.99
N GLN A 75 18.32 -2.98 -11.86
CA GLN A 75 18.68 -4.18 -11.10
C GLN A 75 18.38 -4.04 -9.60
N TYR A 76 18.70 -2.89 -9.01
CA TYR A 76 18.44 -2.58 -7.61
C TYR A 76 16.93 -2.55 -7.34
N VAL A 77 16.17 -1.96 -8.25
CA VAL A 77 14.71 -1.87 -8.14
C VAL A 77 14.07 -3.26 -8.17
N LYS A 78 14.50 -4.15 -9.07
CA LYS A 78 13.97 -5.53 -9.17
C LYS A 78 14.22 -6.36 -7.92
N VAL A 79 15.45 -6.37 -7.40
CA VAL A 79 15.80 -7.17 -6.22
C VAL A 79 15.02 -6.70 -4.99
N ASN A 80 14.88 -5.39 -4.80
CA ASN A 80 14.15 -4.85 -3.66
C ASN A 80 12.63 -5.05 -3.78
N PHE A 81 12.09 -5.15 -5.00
CA PHE A 81 10.67 -5.44 -5.21
C PHE A 81 10.27 -6.81 -4.64
N ASP A 82 11.02 -7.85 -5.00
CA ASP A 82 10.76 -9.22 -4.51
C ASP A 82 10.90 -9.31 -2.99
N HIS A 83 11.89 -8.61 -2.44
CA HIS A 83 12.12 -8.59 -1.01
C HIS A 83 11.00 -7.84 -0.26
N LEU A 84 10.50 -6.74 -0.82
CA LEU A 84 9.38 -5.97 -0.25
C LEU A 84 8.10 -6.80 -0.22
N ILE A 85 7.77 -7.50 -1.32
CA ILE A 85 6.60 -8.39 -1.36
C ILE A 85 6.72 -9.51 -0.33
N CYS A 86 7.91 -10.13 -0.22
CA CYS A 86 8.16 -11.15 0.80
C CYS A 86 7.99 -10.59 2.23
N MET A 87 8.49 -9.38 2.49
CA MET A 87 8.40 -8.73 3.80
C MET A 87 6.95 -8.36 4.15
N VAL A 88 6.18 -7.80 3.21
CA VAL A 88 4.77 -7.45 3.42
C VAL A 88 3.93 -8.70 3.73
N HIS A 89 4.13 -9.80 2.98
CA HIS A 89 3.46 -11.06 3.28
C HIS A 89 3.84 -11.61 4.66
N LYS A 90 5.12 -11.56 5.06
CA LYS A 90 5.57 -11.99 6.39
C LYS A 90 4.93 -11.15 7.50
N ILE A 91 4.84 -9.85 7.30
CA ILE A 91 4.20 -8.93 8.25
C ILE A 91 2.70 -9.24 8.36
N GLU A 92 2.00 -9.46 7.24
CA GLU A 92 0.57 -9.80 7.25
C GLU A 92 0.31 -11.13 7.99
N ILE A 93 1.14 -12.15 7.76
CA ILE A 93 1.09 -13.42 8.49
C ILE A 93 1.32 -13.19 9.99
N TYR A 94 2.31 -12.37 10.34
CA TYR A 94 2.63 -12.06 11.73
C TYR A 94 1.46 -11.35 12.45
N PHE A 95 0.83 -10.37 11.80
CA PHE A 95 -0.32 -9.66 12.37
C PHE A 95 -1.57 -10.55 12.46
N LYS A 96 -1.83 -11.42 11.46
CA LYS A 96 -2.94 -12.40 11.52
C LYS A 96 -2.74 -13.41 12.65
N GLY A 97 -1.51 -13.92 12.82
CA GLY A 97 -1.16 -14.84 13.92
C GLY A 97 -1.34 -14.20 15.30
N ARG A 98 -0.87 -12.97 15.48
CA ARG A 98 -1.01 -12.24 16.75
C ARG A 98 -2.46 -11.88 17.06
N ALA A 99 -3.26 -11.50 16.06
CA ALA A 99 -4.68 -11.22 16.25
C ALA A 99 -5.45 -12.48 16.69
N TYR A 100 -5.10 -13.64 16.14
CA TYR A 100 -5.64 -14.94 16.55
C TYR A 100 -5.28 -15.27 18.01
N GLU A 101 -4.01 -15.13 18.41
CA GLU A 101 -3.55 -15.40 19.77
C GLU A 101 -4.23 -14.51 20.84
N ILE A 102 -4.52 -13.25 20.51
CA ILE A 102 -5.24 -12.32 21.41
C ILE A 102 -6.71 -12.73 21.54
N TRP A 103 -7.32 -13.20 20.45
CA TRP A 103 -8.72 -13.63 20.42
C TRP A 103 -8.96 -14.96 21.14
N THR A 104 -8.03 -15.92 21.07
CA THR A 104 -8.21 -17.24 21.70
C THR A 104 -7.88 -17.28 23.18
N ASN A 105 -7.19 -16.26 23.70
CA ASN A 105 -6.83 -16.13 25.11
C ASN A 105 -7.71 -15.12 25.88
N SER A 106 -8.84 -14.71 25.30
CA SER A 106 -9.90 -13.90 25.91
C SER A 106 -11.17 -14.73 26.09
#